data_AF-A0A8H5ZQJ6-F1
#
_entry.id   AF-A0A8H5ZQJ6-F1
#
_cell.length_a   1.000
_cell.length_b   1.000
_cell.length_c   1.000
_cell.angle_alpha   90.00
_cell.angle_beta   90.00
_cell.angle_gamma   90.00
#
_symmetry.space_group_name_H-M   'P 1'
#
loop_
_entity.id
_entity.type
_entity.pdbx_description
1 polymer ?
#
loop_
_entity_poly.entity_id
_entity_poly.type
_entity_poly.pdbx_seq_one_letter_code
_entity_poly.pdbx_strand_id
1 'polypeptide(L)'
;MVDLSIDEANKIRLSMGLPALPGGSASAAPAAPFGLDFKPAKDDDDSDGEPASTIDTRQAAASDNWKKLEEERLAKIRREERAAAIKKERERASRFAKLEGKGLADEADVDDDLAWLKSSKKRQKKIAKEEQMRKELEERERQALEAMQYTDKDLAGVKVGHELDEFDDEDQILVLKDTAVDAEDEDELEAVALREKERLQERLDSKKRKRVYDPNDIDESGQNTIRRGN
;
A
#
# COMPACT_ATOMS: atom_id res chain seq x y z
N MET A 1 47.70 -14.71 -52.86
CA MET A 1 47.99 -14.31 -51.47
C MET A 1 48.73 -15.47 -50.85
N VAL A 2 49.92 -15.24 -50.29
CA VAL A 2 50.69 -16.32 -49.64
C VAL A 2 50.18 -16.38 -48.20
N ASP A 3 49.39 -17.40 -47.89
CA ASP A 3 48.82 -17.58 -46.56
C ASP A 3 49.86 -18.30 -45.69
N LEU A 4 50.50 -17.56 -44.78
CA LEU A 4 51.42 -18.15 -43.79
C LEU A 4 50.64 -18.88 -42.71
N SER A 5 51.14 -20.04 -42.29
CA SER A 5 50.57 -20.78 -41.16
C SER A 5 50.70 -19.99 -39.86
N ILE A 6 49.74 -20.15 -38.94
CA ILE A 6 49.69 -19.42 -37.65
C ILE A 6 51.00 -19.59 -36.86
N ASP A 7 51.62 -20.77 -36.94
CA ASP A 7 52.89 -21.06 -36.28
C ASP A 7 54.09 -20.34 -36.93
N GLU A 8 54.12 -20.19 -38.25
CA GLU A 8 55.15 -19.41 -38.95
C GLU A 8 54.99 -17.92 -38.68
N ALA A 9 53.75 -17.41 -38.68
CA ALA A 9 53.45 -16.03 -38.31
C ALA A 9 53.87 -15.73 -36.85
N ASN A 10 53.70 -16.69 -35.94
CA ASN A 10 54.11 -16.56 -34.55
C ASN A 10 55.64 -16.54 -34.38
N LYS A 11 56.39 -17.34 -35.15
CA LYS A 11 57.86 -17.27 -35.16
C LYS A 11 58.37 -15.90 -35.61
N ILE A 12 57.76 -15.34 -36.65
CA ILE A 12 58.11 -14.00 -37.14
C ILE A 12 57.78 -12.95 -36.07
N ARG A 13 56.59 -13.00 -35.44
CA ARG A 13 56.22 -12.09 -34.35
C ARG A 13 57.17 -12.13 -33.17
N LEU A 14 57.55 -13.32 -32.71
CA LEU A 14 58.50 -13.51 -31.62
C LEU A 14 59.88 -12.93 -31.98
N SER A 15 60.35 -13.14 -33.23
CA SER A 15 61.61 -12.55 -33.70
C SER A 15 61.58 -11.02 -33.76
N MET A 16 60.38 -10.46 -33.93
CA MET A 16 60.11 -9.02 -33.94
C MET A 16 59.75 -8.48 -32.55
N GLY A 17 59.84 -9.29 -31.49
CA GLY A 17 59.52 -8.89 -30.11
C GLY A 17 58.02 -8.69 -29.83
N LEU A 18 57.14 -9.12 -30.73
CA LEU A 18 55.69 -9.03 -30.59
C LEU A 18 55.11 -10.31 -29.96
N PRO A 19 54.02 -10.21 -29.17
CA PRO A 19 53.40 -11.37 -28.55
C PRO A 19 52.79 -12.31 -29.60
N ALA A 20 52.90 -13.62 -29.37
CA ALA A 20 52.33 -14.65 -30.24
C ALA A 20 50.80 -14.62 -30.23
N LEU A 21 50.17 -14.90 -31.38
CA LEU A 21 48.73 -15.00 -31.49
C LEU A 21 48.22 -16.28 -30.78
N PRO A 22 47.07 -16.20 -30.08
CA PRO A 22 46.47 -17.36 -29.41
C PRO A 22 45.96 -18.38 -30.45
N GLY A 23 46.29 -19.66 -30.25
CA GLY A 23 45.83 -20.78 -31.09
C GLY A 23 46.91 -21.56 -31.86
N GLY A 24 48.20 -21.21 -31.75
CA GLY A 24 49.33 -22.02 -32.24
C GLY A 24 49.91 -22.93 -31.14
N SER A 25 50.53 -24.06 -31.51
CA SER A 25 50.92 -25.12 -30.54
C SER A 25 52.08 -24.77 -29.59
N ALA A 26 52.60 -23.55 -29.68
CA ALA A 26 53.68 -23.05 -28.83
C ALA A 26 53.32 -21.70 -28.22
N SER A 27 52.57 -21.70 -27.10
CA SER A 27 52.81 -20.76 -25.99
C SER A 27 51.92 -21.07 -24.78
N ALA A 28 52.47 -21.83 -23.83
CA ALA A 28 52.28 -21.54 -22.41
C ALA A 28 53.59 -20.88 -21.94
N ALA A 29 53.58 -19.57 -21.72
CA ALA A 29 54.63 -18.86 -20.99
C ALA A 29 54.03 -17.62 -20.28
N PRO A 30 54.59 -17.25 -19.11
CA PRO A 30 53.87 -16.57 -18.04
C PRO A 30 53.72 -15.06 -18.27
N ALA A 31 52.63 -14.52 -17.71
CA ALA A 31 52.30 -13.11 -17.70
C ALA A 31 53.45 -12.26 -17.14
N ALA A 32 53.84 -11.21 -17.88
CA ALA A 32 54.73 -10.17 -17.40
C ALA A 32 53.99 -9.28 -16.37
N PRO A 33 54.67 -8.80 -15.32
CA PRO A 33 54.07 -8.03 -14.24
C PRO A 33 54.07 -6.55 -14.61
N PHE A 34 52.94 -6.00 -15.05
CA PHE A 34 52.73 -4.57 -15.07
C PHE A 34 51.34 -4.27 -14.49
N GLY A 35 51.37 -3.77 -13.26
CA GLY A 35 50.20 -3.50 -12.44
C GLY A 35 49.41 -2.28 -12.88
N LEU A 36 48.11 -2.36 -12.62
CA LEU A 36 47.20 -1.24 -12.39
C LEU A 36 46.16 -1.72 -11.36
N ASP A 37 46.29 -1.29 -10.10
CA ASP A 37 45.30 -1.56 -9.05
C ASP A 37 44.15 -0.55 -9.16
N PHE A 38 43.00 -0.99 -9.67
CA PHE A 38 41.77 -0.22 -9.59
C PHE A 38 40.93 -0.65 -8.38
N LYS A 39 40.43 0.34 -7.65
CA LYS A 39 39.56 0.18 -6.48
C LYS A 39 38.28 -0.57 -6.87
N PRO A 40 37.90 -1.68 -6.21
CA PRO A 40 36.67 -2.38 -6.53
C PRO A 40 35.48 -1.49 -6.17
N ALA A 41 34.52 -1.40 -7.10
CA ALA A 41 33.23 -0.81 -6.82
C ALA A 41 32.56 -1.59 -5.69
N LYS A 42 31.80 -0.87 -4.86
CA LYS A 42 31.00 -1.44 -3.79
C LYS A 42 29.92 -2.30 -4.44
N ASP A 43 30.07 -3.62 -4.35
CA ASP A 43 29.01 -4.57 -4.63
C ASP A 43 27.95 -4.39 -3.53
N ASP A 44 26.85 -3.74 -3.89
CA ASP A 44 25.62 -3.81 -3.12
C ASP A 44 25.06 -5.23 -3.30
N ASP A 45 25.45 -6.06 -2.34
CA ASP A 45 24.98 -7.42 -2.08
C ASP A 45 23.52 -7.37 -1.63
N ASP A 46 22.60 -7.66 -2.56
CA ASP A 46 21.26 -8.17 -2.26
C ASP A 46 20.67 -8.87 -3.51
N SER A 47 21.29 -10.00 -3.89
CA SER A 47 20.62 -11.08 -4.62
C SER A 47 21.49 -12.33 -4.52
N ASP A 48 21.13 -13.23 -3.61
CA ASP A 48 21.63 -14.62 -3.51
C ASP A 48 21.64 -15.30 -4.89
N GLY A 49 22.79 -15.28 -5.56
CA GLY A 49 22.96 -15.86 -6.88
C GLY A 49 24.38 -15.65 -7.37
N GLU A 50 25.20 -16.68 -7.19
CA GLU A 50 26.56 -16.85 -7.72
C GLU A 50 26.86 -15.98 -8.96
N PRO A 51 27.99 -15.24 -9.00
CA PRO A 51 28.33 -14.40 -10.14
C PRO A 51 28.32 -15.27 -11.40
N ALA A 52 27.47 -14.89 -12.37
CA ALA A 52 27.23 -15.58 -13.63
C ALA A 52 28.54 -15.83 -14.41
N SER A 53 29.19 -16.93 -14.04
CA SER A 53 30.55 -17.28 -14.44
C SER A 53 30.58 -18.17 -15.69
N THR A 54 29.40 -18.57 -16.18
CA THR A 54 29.21 -19.24 -17.48
C THR A 54 28.35 -18.37 -18.41
N ILE A 55 28.62 -18.38 -19.72
CA ILE A 55 27.89 -17.58 -20.73
C ILE A 55 26.37 -17.81 -20.64
N ASP A 56 25.95 -19.05 -20.40
CA ASP A 56 24.53 -19.41 -20.28
C ASP A 56 23.88 -18.80 -19.04
N THR A 57 24.59 -18.76 -17.90
CA THR A 57 24.09 -18.10 -16.66
C THR A 57 23.95 -16.59 -16.84
N ARG A 58 24.83 -15.97 -17.64
CA ARG A 58 24.77 -14.54 -17.96
C ARG A 58 23.60 -14.21 -18.89
N GLN A 59 23.33 -15.08 -19.87
CA GLN A 59 22.19 -14.90 -20.78
C GLN A 59 20.85 -15.10 -20.06
N ALA A 60 20.76 -16.09 -19.16
CA ALA A 60 19.58 -16.30 -18.32
C ALA A 60 19.31 -15.07 -17.43
N ALA A 61 20.32 -14.60 -16.68
CA ALA A 61 20.20 -13.41 -15.84
C ALA A 61 19.88 -12.13 -16.65
N ALA A 62 20.43 -11.98 -17.86
CA ALA A 62 20.10 -10.86 -18.74
C ALA A 62 18.62 -10.89 -19.17
N SER A 63 18.08 -12.08 -19.45
CA SER A 63 16.67 -12.23 -19.83
C SER A 63 15.72 -11.88 -18.67
N ASP A 64 16.08 -12.25 -17.44
CA ASP A 64 15.26 -11.97 -16.27
C ASP A 64 15.33 -10.49 -15.85
N ASN A 65 16.51 -9.87 -15.98
CA ASN A 65 16.64 -8.42 -15.80
C ASN A 65 15.83 -7.62 -16.83
N TRP A 66 15.79 -8.08 -18.09
CA TRP A 66 14.97 -7.46 -19.13
C TRP A 66 13.48 -7.59 -18.85
N LYS A 67 13.02 -8.77 -18.42
CA LYS A 67 11.62 -8.99 -18.02
C LYS A 67 11.22 -8.07 -16.86
N LYS A 68 12.06 -7.97 -15.82
CA LYS A 68 11.82 -7.06 -14.69
C LYS A 68 11.69 -5.60 -15.15
N LEU A 69 12.59 -5.14 -16.03
CA LEU A 69 12.52 -3.79 -16.59
C LEU A 69 11.22 -3.55 -17.39
N GLU A 70 10.79 -4.54 -18.16
CA GLU A 70 9.55 -4.46 -18.94
C GLU A 70 8.31 -4.49 -18.04
N GLU A 71 8.30 -5.33 -17.00
CA GLU A 71 7.24 -5.37 -16.00
C GLU A 71 7.12 -4.05 -15.24
N GLU A 72 8.23 -3.43 -14.87
CA GLU A 72 8.26 -2.09 -14.25
C GLU A 72 7.71 -1.02 -15.19
N ARG A 73 8.05 -1.06 -16.48
CA ARG A 73 7.49 -0.14 -17.49
C ARG A 73 5.98 -0.32 -17.63
N LEU A 74 5.52 -1.57 -17.75
CA LEU A 74 4.10 -1.88 -17.82
C LEU A 74 3.37 -1.51 -16.52
N ALA A 75 4.02 -1.63 -15.35
CA ALA A 75 3.46 -1.20 -14.08
C ALA A 75 3.33 0.34 -14.00
N LYS A 76 4.32 1.08 -14.51
CA LYS A 76 4.27 2.55 -14.61
C LYS A 76 3.15 3.00 -15.55
N ILE A 77 3.05 2.40 -16.74
CA ILE A 77 1.97 2.67 -17.70
C ILE A 77 0.60 2.40 -17.05
N ARG A 78 0.42 1.24 -16.39
CA ARG A 78 -0.83 0.90 -15.69
C ARG A 78 -1.18 1.85 -14.54
N ARG A 79 -0.19 2.48 -13.89
CA ARG A 79 -0.41 3.50 -12.85
C ARG A 79 -0.81 4.83 -13.48
N GLU A 80 -0.14 5.24 -14.56
CA GLU A 80 -0.45 6.46 -15.30
C GLU A 80 -1.83 6.40 -15.95
N GLU A 81 -2.21 5.26 -16.54
CA GLU A 81 -3.55 5.04 -17.10
C GLU A 81 -4.65 5.15 -16.04
N ARG A 82 -4.44 4.55 -14.86
CA ARG A 82 -5.37 4.70 -13.72
C ARG A 82 -5.48 6.15 -13.25
N ALA A 83 -4.35 6.84 -13.11
CA ALA A 83 -4.35 8.26 -12.74
C ALA A 83 -5.05 9.13 -13.80
N ALA A 84 -4.84 8.85 -15.08
CA ALA A 84 -5.50 9.55 -16.19
C ALA A 84 -7.01 9.28 -16.22
N ALA A 85 -7.45 8.05 -15.94
CA ALA A 85 -8.87 7.70 -15.83
C ALA A 85 -9.55 8.47 -14.69
N ILE A 86 -8.94 8.49 -13.51
CA ILE A 86 -9.43 9.26 -12.34
C ILE A 86 -9.50 10.76 -12.67
N LYS A 87 -8.46 11.32 -13.31
CA LYS A 87 -8.47 12.72 -13.72
C LYS A 87 -9.59 13.02 -14.71
N LYS A 88 -9.82 12.15 -15.69
CA LYS A 88 -10.91 12.28 -16.68
C LYS A 88 -12.29 12.21 -16.03
N GLU A 89 -12.47 11.38 -15.01
CA GLU A 89 -13.70 11.31 -14.23
C GLU A 89 -13.92 12.56 -13.38
N ARG A 90 -12.88 13.02 -12.70
CA ARG A 90 -12.92 14.30 -11.97
C ARG A 90 -13.23 15.49 -12.87
N GLU A 91 -12.63 15.55 -14.06
CA GLU A 91 -12.93 16.58 -15.05
C GLU A 91 -14.38 16.49 -15.54
N ARG A 92 -14.90 15.28 -15.82
CA ARG A 92 -16.30 15.07 -16.17
C ARG A 92 -17.22 15.55 -15.06
N ALA A 93 -16.99 15.13 -13.81
CA ALA A 93 -17.76 15.59 -12.65
C ALA A 93 -17.72 17.11 -12.51
N SER A 94 -16.55 17.74 -12.71
CA SER A 94 -16.42 19.21 -12.67
C SER A 94 -17.20 19.92 -13.78
N ARG A 95 -17.32 19.30 -14.96
CA ARG A 95 -18.12 19.84 -16.07
C ARG A 95 -19.60 19.70 -15.77
N PHE A 96 -20.05 18.58 -15.23
CA PHE A 96 -21.43 18.39 -14.79
C PHE A 96 -21.81 19.41 -13.70
N ALA A 97 -20.98 19.58 -12.67
CA ALA A 97 -21.22 20.59 -11.64
C ALA A 97 -21.31 22.03 -12.20
N LYS A 98 -20.55 22.36 -13.24
CA LYS A 98 -20.65 23.67 -13.93
C LYS A 98 -21.93 23.80 -14.77
N LEU A 99 -22.44 22.70 -15.31
CA LEU A 99 -23.67 22.68 -16.12
C LEU A 99 -24.94 22.67 -15.25
N GLU A 100 -24.86 22.17 -14.02
CA GLU A 100 -25.96 22.16 -13.05
C GLU A 100 -26.27 23.55 -12.45
N GLY A 101 -25.45 24.56 -12.75
CA GLY A 101 -25.70 25.95 -12.35
C GLY A 101 -26.83 26.63 -13.13
N LYS A 102 -27.34 27.74 -12.58
CA LYS A 102 -28.29 28.66 -13.22
C LYS A 102 -27.77 29.02 -14.62
N GLY A 103 -28.46 28.54 -15.66
CA GLY A 103 -28.04 28.76 -17.05
C GLY A 103 -28.16 30.23 -17.47
N LEU A 104 -27.39 30.63 -18.48
CA LEU A 104 -27.38 32.00 -19.05
C LEU A 104 -28.75 32.46 -19.58
N ALA A 105 -29.70 31.53 -19.75
CA ALA A 105 -31.08 31.78 -20.18
C ALA A 105 -32.03 32.12 -19.02
N ASP A 106 -31.55 32.10 -17.77
CA ASP A 106 -32.37 32.31 -16.58
C ASP A 106 -32.18 33.74 -16.01
N GLU A 107 -31.50 34.61 -16.77
CA GLU A 107 -31.33 36.03 -16.49
C GLU A 107 -32.04 36.84 -17.59
N ALA A 108 -33.33 37.08 -17.39
CA ALA A 108 -34.11 38.24 -17.85
C ALA A 108 -35.60 37.89 -17.85
N ASP A 109 -36.30 38.20 -16.75
CA ASP A 109 -37.69 38.64 -16.85
C ASP A 109 -37.65 40.11 -16.44
N VAL A 110 -37.78 41.00 -17.41
CA VAL A 110 -37.86 42.45 -17.17
C VAL A 110 -39.18 42.68 -16.44
N ASP A 111 -39.11 43.11 -15.19
CA ASP A 111 -40.26 43.20 -14.27
C ASP A 111 -41.28 44.26 -14.73
N ASP A 112 -42.31 43.81 -15.46
CA ASP A 112 -43.61 44.48 -15.56
C ASP A 112 -44.37 44.33 -14.21
N ASP A 113 -45.06 45.36 -13.71
CA ASP A 113 -45.81 45.31 -12.43
C ASP A 113 -46.83 44.15 -12.36
N LEU A 114 -47.44 43.82 -13.51
CA LEU A 114 -48.35 42.68 -13.65
C LEU A 114 -47.62 41.34 -13.69
N ALA A 115 -46.39 41.31 -14.22
CA ALA A 115 -45.52 40.14 -14.18
C ALA A 115 -45.07 39.88 -12.73
N TRP A 116 -44.77 40.92 -11.95
CA TRP A 116 -44.44 40.82 -10.53
C TRP A 116 -45.59 40.25 -9.68
N LEU A 117 -46.83 40.71 -9.90
CA LEU A 117 -47.98 40.16 -9.17
C LEU A 117 -48.22 38.67 -9.51
N LYS A 118 -48.10 38.31 -10.80
CA LYS A 118 -48.22 36.92 -11.26
C LYS A 118 -47.05 36.06 -10.77
N SER A 119 -45.83 36.60 -10.70
CA SER A 119 -44.64 35.91 -10.21
C SER A 119 -44.69 35.73 -8.70
N SER A 120 -45.22 36.68 -7.94
CA SER A 120 -45.47 36.58 -6.50
C SER A 120 -46.47 35.47 -6.15
N LYS A 121 -47.61 35.41 -6.85
CA LYS A 121 -48.57 34.31 -6.68
C LYS A 121 -47.99 32.96 -7.11
N LYS A 122 -47.18 32.92 -8.17
CA LYS A 122 -46.43 31.72 -8.57
C LYS A 122 -45.39 31.34 -7.51
N ARG A 123 -44.70 32.29 -6.91
CA ARG A 123 -43.72 32.07 -5.83
C ARG A 123 -44.40 31.51 -4.59
N GLN A 124 -45.53 32.07 -4.15
CA GLN A 124 -46.33 31.50 -3.05
C GLN A 124 -46.77 30.06 -3.34
N LYS A 125 -47.21 29.76 -4.57
CA LYS A 125 -47.53 28.38 -4.98
C LYS A 125 -46.31 27.47 -5.05
N LYS A 126 -45.14 27.98 -5.46
CA LYS A 126 -43.88 27.22 -5.46
C LYS A 126 -43.44 26.93 -4.03
N ILE A 127 -43.46 27.91 -3.14
CA ILE A 127 -43.17 27.74 -1.71
C ILE A 127 -44.12 26.69 -1.10
N ALA A 128 -45.43 26.79 -1.33
CA ALA A 128 -46.37 25.79 -0.82
C ALA A 128 -46.11 24.38 -1.37
N LYS A 129 -45.71 24.26 -2.63
CA LYS A 129 -45.32 22.97 -3.23
C LYS A 129 -44.00 22.46 -2.70
N GLU A 130 -43.00 23.32 -2.53
CA GLU A 130 -41.70 22.99 -1.96
C GLU A 130 -41.85 22.54 -0.50
N GLU A 131 -42.70 23.21 0.28
CA GLU A 131 -43.04 22.78 1.64
C GLU A 131 -43.77 21.43 1.67
N GLN A 132 -44.67 21.16 0.71
CA GLN A 132 -45.32 19.84 0.58
C GLN A 132 -44.31 18.76 0.21
N MET A 133 -43.48 19.00 -0.82
CA MET A 133 -42.44 18.06 -1.24
C MET A 133 -41.42 17.83 -0.11
N ARG A 134 -41.06 18.87 0.64
CA ARG A 134 -40.16 18.77 1.78
C ARG A 134 -40.78 17.95 2.91
N LYS A 135 -42.07 18.15 3.22
CA LYS A 135 -42.79 17.33 4.20
C LYS A 135 -42.88 15.87 3.75
N GLU A 136 -43.15 15.61 2.47
CA GLU A 136 -43.15 14.25 1.92
C GLU A 136 -41.75 13.61 1.97
N LEU A 137 -40.69 14.38 1.74
CA LEU A 137 -39.31 13.90 1.89
C LEU A 137 -38.97 13.63 3.36
N GLU A 138 -39.31 14.53 4.29
CA GLU A 138 -39.12 14.35 5.72
C GLU A 138 -39.92 13.15 6.27
N GLU A 139 -41.13 12.92 5.78
CA GLU A 139 -41.93 11.74 6.11
C GLU A 139 -41.33 10.45 5.53
N ARG A 140 -40.78 10.49 4.30
CA ARG A 140 -40.06 9.35 3.72
C ARG A 140 -38.75 9.07 4.43
N GLU A 141 -38.00 10.10 4.80
CA GLU A 141 -36.77 9.98 5.59
C GLU A 141 -37.09 9.44 6.98
N ARG A 142 -38.16 9.91 7.62
CA ARG A 142 -38.62 9.37 8.89
C ARG A 142 -39.04 7.90 8.77
N GLN A 143 -39.79 7.54 7.73
CA GLN A 143 -40.15 6.15 7.45
C GLN A 143 -38.92 5.30 7.13
N ALA A 144 -37.93 5.85 6.44
CA ALA A 144 -36.66 5.18 6.18
C ALA A 144 -35.86 4.98 7.46
N LEU A 145 -35.81 5.96 8.36
CA LEU A 145 -35.18 5.84 9.68
C LEU A 145 -35.93 4.85 10.58
N GLU A 146 -37.26 4.85 10.54
CA GLU A 146 -38.10 3.87 11.24
C GLU A 146 -37.94 2.45 10.66
N ALA A 147 -37.66 2.33 9.35
CA ALA A 147 -37.32 1.07 8.68
C ALA A 147 -35.85 0.65 8.85
N MET A 148 -34.96 1.60 9.17
CA MET A 148 -33.57 1.36 9.62
C MET A 148 -33.52 1.01 11.12
N GLN A 149 -34.63 0.57 11.71
CA GLN A 149 -34.56 -0.16 12.97
C GLN A 149 -33.77 -1.44 12.72
N TYR A 150 -32.50 -1.42 13.09
CA TYR A 150 -31.63 -2.59 13.05
C TYR A 150 -32.26 -3.71 13.86
N THR A 151 -32.48 -4.84 13.22
CA THR A 151 -33.11 -6.02 13.83
C THR A 151 -32.10 -7.14 14.01
N ASP A 152 -32.44 -8.18 14.76
CA ASP A 152 -31.60 -9.38 14.95
C ASP A 152 -31.15 -10.03 13.63
N LYS A 153 -31.86 -9.76 12.52
CA LYS A 153 -31.50 -10.22 11.18
C LYS A 153 -30.27 -9.52 10.61
N ASP A 154 -30.03 -8.26 11.00
CA ASP A 154 -28.89 -7.47 10.55
C ASP A 154 -27.61 -7.85 11.31
N LEU A 155 -27.76 -8.53 12.46
CA LEU A 155 -26.67 -9.10 13.24
C LEU A 155 -26.32 -10.53 12.81
N ALA A 156 -27.05 -11.12 11.85
CA ALA A 156 -26.81 -12.47 11.37
C ALA A 156 -25.49 -12.57 10.60
N GLY A 157 -24.48 -13.19 11.21
CA GLY A 157 -23.17 -13.43 10.60
C GLY A 157 -22.01 -12.71 11.29
N VAL A 158 -22.29 -11.78 12.21
CA VAL A 158 -21.26 -11.14 13.04
C VAL A 158 -20.87 -12.10 14.18
N LYS A 159 -19.57 -12.33 14.38
CA LYS A 159 -19.08 -13.24 15.43
C LYS A 159 -19.03 -12.54 16.78
N VAL A 160 -19.18 -13.27 17.87
CA VAL A 160 -18.96 -12.76 19.23
C VAL A 160 -17.54 -13.16 19.65
N GLY A 161 -16.73 -12.18 20.08
CA GLY A 161 -15.31 -12.36 20.39
C GLY A 161 -15.00 -13.00 21.74
N HIS A 162 -16.00 -13.15 22.62
CA HIS A 162 -15.85 -13.81 23.92
C HIS A 162 -16.55 -15.18 23.95
N GLU A 163 -16.01 -16.10 24.74
CA GLU A 163 -16.57 -17.44 24.94
C GLU A 163 -17.90 -17.37 25.70
N LEU A 164 -18.81 -18.30 25.41
CA LEU A 164 -20.12 -18.38 26.08
C LEU A 164 -20.02 -18.51 27.60
N ASP A 165 -18.97 -19.15 28.09
CA ASP A 165 -18.73 -19.39 29.52
C ASP A 165 -18.30 -18.12 30.29
N GLU A 166 -17.88 -17.06 29.59
CA GLU A 166 -17.44 -15.80 30.20
C GLU A 166 -18.61 -14.81 30.40
N PHE A 167 -19.77 -15.11 29.79
CA PHE A 167 -20.99 -14.37 30.04
C PHE A 167 -21.65 -14.87 31.33
N ASP A 168 -21.81 -13.96 32.30
CA ASP A 168 -22.71 -14.18 33.43
C ASP A 168 -24.19 -14.19 32.93
N ASP A 169 -25.13 -14.74 33.71
CA ASP A 169 -26.57 -14.82 33.39
C ASP A 169 -27.29 -13.44 33.28
N GLU A 170 -26.55 -12.35 33.10
CA GLU A 170 -27.03 -10.98 32.99
C GLU A 170 -27.01 -10.50 31.52
N ASP A 171 -27.98 -9.66 31.15
CA ASP A 171 -28.04 -9.04 29.83
C ASP A 171 -26.83 -8.09 29.63
N GLN A 172 -25.94 -8.42 28.69
CA GLN A 172 -24.75 -7.61 28.37
C GLN A 172 -24.88 -6.88 27.04
N ILE A 173 -24.44 -5.61 27.02
CA ILE A 173 -24.37 -4.81 25.80
C ILE A 173 -23.07 -5.15 25.06
N LEU A 174 -23.23 -5.72 23.87
CA LEU A 174 -22.13 -6.00 22.96
C LEU A 174 -21.89 -4.82 22.03
N VAL A 175 -20.62 -4.49 21.81
CA VAL A 175 -20.19 -3.38 20.95
C VAL A 175 -19.23 -3.92 19.89
N LEU A 176 -19.29 -3.36 18.68
CA LEU A 176 -18.38 -3.71 17.60
C LEU A 176 -16.92 -3.44 18.01
N LYS A 177 -16.07 -4.45 17.83
CA LYS A 177 -14.63 -4.36 18.06
C LYS A 177 -14.01 -3.36 17.10
N ASP A 178 -13.13 -2.51 17.63
CA ASP A 178 -12.37 -1.55 16.84
C ASP A 178 -11.34 -2.28 15.95
N THR A 179 -11.64 -2.38 14.65
CA THR A 179 -10.77 -2.95 13.61
C THR A 179 -10.43 -1.90 12.56
N ALA A 180 -9.29 -2.07 11.88
CA ALA A 180 -8.92 -1.17 10.80
C ALA A 180 -9.88 -1.36 9.62
N VAL A 181 -10.36 -0.28 9.01
CA VAL A 181 -11.31 -0.33 7.89
C VAL A 181 -10.74 -1.08 6.66
N ASP A 182 -9.42 -1.15 6.54
CA ASP A 182 -8.71 -1.85 5.46
C ASP A 182 -8.33 -3.29 5.84
N ALA A 183 -8.67 -3.74 7.06
CA ALA A 183 -8.48 -5.14 7.44
C ALA A 183 -9.56 -6.00 6.80
N GLU A 184 -9.18 -7.16 6.26
CA GLU A 184 -10.10 -8.17 5.73
C GLU A 184 -10.71 -9.05 6.84
N ASP A 185 -10.49 -8.68 8.11
CA ASP A 185 -11.00 -9.41 9.26
C ASP A 185 -12.53 -9.27 9.36
N GLU A 186 -13.21 -10.36 9.74
CA GLU A 186 -14.66 -10.35 9.95
C GLU A 186 -15.03 -9.49 11.17
N ASP A 187 -16.16 -8.79 11.10
CA ASP A 187 -16.67 -7.98 12.21
C ASP A 187 -16.96 -8.86 13.45
N GLU A 188 -16.41 -8.44 14.59
CA GLU A 188 -16.56 -9.12 15.89
C GLU A 188 -17.25 -8.22 16.91
N LEU A 189 -18.18 -8.77 17.69
CA LEU A 189 -18.84 -8.12 18.81
C LEU A 189 -18.14 -8.50 20.12
N GLU A 190 -17.76 -7.51 20.91
CA GLU A 190 -17.12 -7.68 22.22
C GLU A 190 -17.98 -7.05 23.33
N ALA A 191 -17.99 -7.69 24.50
CA ALA A 191 -18.60 -7.12 25.68
C ALA A 191 -17.62 -6.14 26.33
N VAL A 192 -18.02 -4.87 26.47
CA VAL A 192 -17.14 -3.83 27.03
C VAL A 192 -16.64 -4.20 28.44
N ALA A 193 -17.53 -4.77 29.26
CA ALA A 193 -17.19 -5.18 30.62
C ALA A 193 -16.15 -6.31 30.67
N LEU A 194 -16.25 -7.30 29.78
CA LEU A 194 -15.30 -8.42 29.70
C LEU A 194 -13.95 -7.96 29.14
N ARG A 195 -13.97 -7.21 28.04
CA ARG A 195 -12.76 -6.58 27.47
C ARG A 195 -12.00 -5.72 28.48
N GLU A 196 -12.71 -4.95 29.31
CA GLU A 196 -12.07 -4.15 30.35
C GLU A 196 -11.44 -5.00 31.45
N LYS A 197 -12.10 -6.09 31.86
CA LYS A 197 -11.58 -7.06 32.84
C LYS A 197 -10.32 -7.74 32.29
N GLU A 198 -10.37 -8.28 31.08
CA GLU A 198 -9.23 -8.91 30.40
C GLU A 198 -8.04 -7.97 30.29
N ARG A 199 -8.27 -6.74 29.81
CA ARG A 199 -7.23 -5.72 29.68
C ARG A 199 -6.62 -5.34 31.03
N LEU A 200 -7.43 -5.28 32.08
CA LEU A 200 -6.95 -5.02 33.44
C LEU A 200 -6.09 -6.18 33.93
N GLN A 201 -6.53 -7.41 33.73
CA GLN A 201 -5.82 -8.61 34.13
C GLN A 201 -4.49 -8.75 33.40
N GLU A 202 -4.46 -8.56 32.07
CA GLU A 202 -3.24 -8.56 31.27
C GLU A 202 -2.24 -7.49 31.74
N ARG A 203 -2.72 -6.30 32.09
CA ARG A 203 -1.89 -5.23 32.68
C ARG A 203 -1.34 -5.62 34.04
N LEU A 204 -2.14 -6.25 34.90
CA LEU A 204 -1.69 -6.72 36.20
C LEU A 204 -0.65 -7.84 36.04
N ASP A 205 -0.87 -8.77 35.13
CA ASP A 205 0.05 -9.89 34.89
C ASP A 205 1.34 -9.41 34.21
N SER A 206 1.26 -8.43 33.31
CA SER A 206 2.43 -7.73 32.78
C SER A 206 3.20 -6.98 33.88
N LYS A 207 2.50 -6.39 34.86
CA LYS A 207 3.14 -5.76 36.03
C LYS A 207 3.75 -6.78 36.98
N LYS A 208 3.14 -7.95 37.17
CA LYS A 208 3.72 -9.05 37.97
C LYS A 208 4.95 -9.65 37.29
N ARG A 209 4.90 -9.85 35.96
CA ARG A 209 6.00 -10.43 35.17
C ARG A 209 7.17 -9.47 34.99
N LYS A 210 6.91 -8.17 34.93
CA LYS A 210 7.97 -7.16 35.02
C LYS A 210 8.43 -7.11 36.48
N ARG A 211 9.54 -7.81 36.79
CA ARG A 211 10.26 -7.60 38.06
C ARG A 211 10.44 -6.09 38.22
N VAL A 212 9.87 -5.55 39.29
CA VAL A 212 10.10 -4.15 39.66
C VAL A 212 11.61 -4.03 39.80
N TYR A 213 12.23 -3.12 39.05
CA TYR A 213 13.65 -2.85 39.18
C TYR A 213 13.90 -2.37 40.61
N ASP A 214 14.37 -3.28 41.45
CA ASP A 214 14.84 -2.97 42.79
C ASP A 214 16.38 -2.93 42.71
N PRO A 215 17.00 -1.74 42.87
CA PRO A 215 18.45 -1.59 42.81
C PRO A 215 19.20 -2.29 43.95
N ASN A 216 18.46 -2.82 44.95
CA ASN A 216 18.97 -3.67 46.02
C ASN A 216 18.53 -5.15 45.87
N ASP A 217 17.90 -5.55 44.75
CA ASP A 217 17.58 -6.96 44.50
C ASP A 217 18.87 -7.71 44.20
N ILE A 218 19.41 -8.35 45.23
CA ILE A 218 20.58 -9.20 45.16
C ILE A 218 20.07 -10.60 44.77
N ASP A 219 20.28 -10.98 43.52
CA ASP A 219 20.11 -12.34 43.03
C ASP A 219 20.98 -13.33 43.83
N GLU A 220 20.61 -14.62 43.86
CA GLU A 220 21.24 -15.70 44.66
C GLU A 220 22.78 -15.83 44.51
N SER A 221 23.38 -15.09 43.57
CA SER A 221 24.83 -14.99 43.34
C SER A 221 25.50 -13.75 43.94
N GLY A 222 24.78 -12.88 44.68
CA GLY A 222 25.41 -11.79 45.43
C GLY A 222 25.87 -10.57 44.62
N GLN A 223 25.44 -10.40 43.36
CA GLN A 223 25.94 -9.36 42.46
C GLN A 223 24.83 -8.45 41.93
N ASN A 224 24.81 -7.17 42.33
CA ASN A 224 23.84 -6.20 41.81
C ASN A 224 23.78 -6.19 40.27
N THR A 225 22.63 -6.53 39.70
CA THR A 225 22.39 -6.54 38.24
C THR A 225 22.22 -5.11 37.70
N ILE A 226 23.29 -4.31 37.70
CA ILE A 226 23.32 -3.01 37.02
C ILE A 226 23.50 -3.29 35.52
N ARG A 227 22.38 -3.35 34.79
CA ARG A 227 22.38 -3.39 33.32
C ARG A 227 22.76 -1.99 32.81
N ARG A 228 24.06 -1.72 32.63
CA ARG A 228 24.52 -0.50 31.95
C ARG A 228 24.04 -0.56 30.51
N GLY A 229 23.14 0.36 30.13
CA GLY A 229 22.64 0.50 28.78
C GLY A 229 23.76 0.89 27.80
N ASN A 230 23.67 0.31 26.61
CA ASN A 230 24.38 0.74 25.41
C ASN A 230 23.38 1.47 24.52
#